data_AF-G5LQ16-F1
#
_entry.id   AF-G5LQ16-F1
#
_cell.length_a   1.000
_cell.length_b   1.000
_cell.length_c   1.000
_cell.angle_alpha   90.00
_cell.angle_beta   90.00
_cell.angle_gamma   90.00
#
_symmetry.space_group_name_H-M   'P 1'
#
loop_
_entity.id
_entity.type
_entity.pdbx_description
1 polymer ?
#
loop_
_entity_poly.entity_id
_entity_poly.type
_entity_poly.pdbx_seq_one_letter_code
_entity_poly.pdbx_strand_id
1 'polypeptide(L)' 'MQEQTLIQFLRQRQERGEIPAHCNPQALAEYINCILQGMSISAREGATFEQLMQITRTTLRIWPELLKP' A
#
# COMPACT_ATOMS: atom_id res chain seq x y z
N MET A 1 0.45 -8.84 -12.48
CA MET A 1 0.94 -7.45 -12.71
C MET A 1 1.03 -6.78 -11.35
N GLN A 2 2.07 -6.96 -10.53
CA GLN A 2 1.84 -6.59 -9.12
C GLN A 2 3.04 -6.02 -8.38
N GLU A 3 4.04 -6.79 -8.01
CA GLU A 3 4.96 -6.32 -6.96
C GLU A 3 6.12 -5.47 -7.47
N GLN A 4 6.85 -5.95 -8.48
CA GLN A 4 8.03 -5.22 -9.01
C GLN A 4 7.66 -3.85 -9.57
N THR A 5 6.51 -3.72 -10.22
CA THR A 5 6.01 -2.42 -10.71
C THR A 5 5.74 -1.45 -9.56
N LEU A 6 5.15 -1.93 -8.46
CA LEU A 6 4.88 -1.12 -7.28
C LEU A 6 6.18 -0.71 -6.58
N ILE A 7 7.14 -1.63 -6.45
CA ILE A 7 8.45 -1.32 -5.87
C ILE A 7 9.16 -0.24 -6.69
N GLN A 8 9.22 -0.40 -8.02
CA GLN A 8 9.86 0.57 -8.91
C GLN A 8 9.17 1.93 -8.82
N PHE A 9 7.84 1.95 -8.76
CA PHE A 9 7.07 3.17 -8.56
C PHE A 9 7.39 3.87 -7.23
N LEU A 10 7.47 3.12 -6.13
CA LEU A 10 7.82 3.68 -4.83
C LEU A 10 9.29 4.16 -4.79
N ARG A 11 10.21 3.46 -5.46
CA ARG A 11 11.61 3.91 -5.62
C ARG A 11 11.70 5.24 -6.37
N GLN A 12 11.01 5.37 -7.50
CA GLN A 12 10.97 6.62 -8.26
C GLN A 12 10.42 7.78 -7.42
N ARG A 13 9.45 7.52 -6.54
CA ARG A 13 8.93 8.52 -5.61
C ARG A 13 9.92 8.89 -4.50
N GLN A 14 10.67 7.91 -4.00
CA GLN A 14 11.73 8.15 -3.05
C GLN A 14 12.85 9.02 -3.66
N GLU A 15 13.25 8.74 -4.90
CA GLU A 15 14.21 9.55 -5.66
C GLU A 15 13.74 11.00 -5.87
N ARG A 16 12.43 11.21 -5.99
CA ARG A 16 11.81 12.54 -6.10
C ARG A 16 11.62 13.25 -4.75
N GLY A 17 11.96 12.61 -3.64
CA GLY A 17 11.78 13.14 -2.28
C GLY A 17 10.36 13.08 -1.75
N GLU A 18 9.44 12.38 -2.43
CA GLU A 18 8.05 12.19 -1.98
C GLU A 18 7.95 11.13 -0.87
N ILE A 19 8.92 10.21 -0.83
CA ILE A 19 9.08 9.19 0.22
C ILE A 19 10.42 9.42 0.90
N PRO A 20 10.49 9.46 2.24
CA PRO A 20 11.76 9.64 2.95
C PRO A 20 12.82 8.60 2.61
N ALA A 21 14.09 9.00 2.61
CA ALA A 21 15.22 8.14 2.22
C ALA A 21 15.43 6.93 3.15
N HIS A 22 15.00 7.01 4.41
CA HIS A 22 15.10 5.90 5.38
C HIS A 22 14.03 4.83 5.18
N CYS A 23 12.95 5.14 4.46
CA CYS A 23 11.89 4.17 4.19
C CYS A 23 12.40 3.08 3.27
N ASN A 24 11.89 1.85 3.43
CA ASN A 24 12.18 0.74 2.54
C ASN A 24 11.04 0.55 1.52
N PRO A 25 11.22 0.93 0.23
CA PRO A 25 10.18 0.78 -0.79
C PRO A 25 9.69 -0.67 -0.98
N GLN A 26 10.55 -1.65 -0.71
CA GLN A 26 10.21 -3.07 -0.76
C GLN A 26 9.15 -3.41 0.29
N ALA A 27 9.42 -3.07 1.56
CA ALA A 27 8.51 -3.34 2.67
C ALA A 27 7.17 -2.60 2.49
N LEU A 28 7.20 -1.36 1.99
CA LEU A 28 5.99 -0.61 1.66
C LEU A 28 5.16 -1.28 0.56
N ALA A 29 5.81 -1.80 -0.48
CA ALA A 29 5.14 -2.53 -1.55
C ALA A 29 4.51 -3.85 -1.04
N GLU A 30 5.23 -4.60 -0.21
CA GLU A 30 4.75 -5.85 0.40
C GLU A 30 3.51 -5.60 1.26
N TYR A 31 3.52 -4.54 2.08
CA TYR A 31 2.35 -4.14 2.87
C TYR A 31 1.13 -3.81 2.01
N ILE A 32 1.31 -2.99 0.96
CA ILE A 32 0.22 -2.62 0.03
C ILE A 32 -0.31 -3.87 -0.69
N ASN A 33 0.59 -4.77 -1.12
CA ASN A 33 0.21 -6.02 -1.77
C ASN A 33 -0.60 -6.92 -0.83
N CYS A 34 -0.21 -7.02 0.44
CA CYS A 34 -0.95 -7.77 1.45
C CYS A 34 -2.38 -7.25 1.60
N ILE A 35 -2.56 -5.93 1.68
CA ILE A 35 -3.88 -5.30 1.77
C ILE A 35 -4.71 -5.57 0.51
N LEU A 36 -4.12 -5.39 -0.68
CA LEU A 36 -4.82 -5.61 -1.95
C LEU A 36 -5.30 -7.06 -2.09
N GLN A 37 -4.48 -8.03 -1.67
CA GLN A 37 -4.84 -9.44 -1.64
C GLN A 37 -5.97 -9.70 -0.64
N GLY A 38 -5.89 -9.18 0.58
CA GLY A 38 -6.94 -9.29 1.58
C GLY A 38 -8.28 -8.69 1.13
N MET A 39 -8.22 -7.53 0.45
CA MET A 39 -9.40 -6.90 -0.17
C MET A 39 -10.00 -7.76 -1.28
N SER A 40 -9.17 -8.40 -2.10
CA SER A 40 -9.63 -9.30 -3.18
C SER A 40 -10.34 -10.53 -2.62
N ILE A 41 -9.82 -11.11 -1.53
CA ILE A 41 -10.45 -12.22 -0.81
C ILE A 41 -11.78 -11.77 -0.20
N SER A 42 -11.79 -10.63 0.50
CA SER A 42 -13.01 -10.08 1.12
C SER A 42 -14.10 -9.79 0.09
N ALA A 43 -13.74 -9.26 -1.07
CA ALA A 43 -14.68 -9.02 -2.16
C ALA A 43 -15.33 -10.32 -2.66
N ARG A 44 -14.52 -11.38 -2.82
CA ARG A 44 -15.01 -12.72 -3.20
C ARG A 44 -15.96 -13.30 -2.16
N GLU A 45 -15.76 -12.98 -0.89
CA GLU A 45 -16.60 -13.41 0.23
C GLU A 45 -17.85 -12.54 0.43
N GLY A 46 -18.08 -11.56 -0.45
CA GLY A 46 -19.30 -10.74 -0.45
C GLY A 46 -19.17 -9.41 0.28
N ALA A 47 -17.96 -8.95 0.60
CA ALA A 47 -17.75 -7.61 1.12
C ALA A 47 -18.27 -6.56 0.12
N THR A 48 -19.03 -5.59 0.64
CA THR A 48 -19.53 -4.47 -0.14
C THR A 48 -18.39 -3.52 -0.55
N PHE A 49 -18.64 -2.74 -1.60
CA PHE A 49 -17.70 -1.70 -2.03
C PHE A 49 -17.35 -0.72 -0.89
N GLU A 50 -18.33 -0.35 -0.05
CA GLU A 50 -18.10 0.54 1.09
C GLU A 50 -17.15 -0.07 2.12
N GLN A 51 -17.32 -1.36 2.44
CA GLN A 51 -16.42 -2.07 3.36
C GLN A 51 -14.98 -2.13 2.81
N LEU A 52 -14.82 -2.43 1.52
CA LEU A 52 -13.50 -2.44 0.87
C LEU A 52 -12.87 -1.05 0.85
N MET A 53 -13.65 -0.01 0.54
CA MET A 53 -13.19 1.38 0.58
C MET A 53 -12.79 1.82 2.00
N GLN A 54 -13.43 1.28 3.03
CA GLN A 54 -13.05 1.55 4.41
C GLN A 54 -11.67 0.98 4.75
N ILE A 55 -11.30 -0.18 4.20
CA ILE A 55 -9.95 -0.73 4.31
C ILE A 55 -8.95 0.24 3.67
N THR A 56 -9.19 0.67 2.42
CA THR A 56 -8.32 1.64 1.73
C THR A 56 -8.17 2.95 2.50
N ARG A 57 -9.26 3.53 3.01
CA ARG A 57 -9.23 4.76 3.81
C ARG A 57 -8.40 4.58 5.08
N THR A 58 -8.52 3.43 5.73
CA THR A 58 -7.77 3.11 6.95
C THR A 58 -6.28 2.97 6.64
N THR A 59 -5.93 2.24 5.59
CA THR A 59 -4.55 2.12 5.09
C THR A 59 -3.93 3.49 4.80
N LEU A 60 -4.63 4.37 4.08
CA LEU A 60 -4.13 5.70 3.75
C LEU A 60 -3.97 6.60 5.00
N ARG A 61 -4.75 6.38 6.05
CA ARG A 61 -4.58 7.07 7.34
C ARG A 61 -3.34 6.59 8.09
N ILE A 62 -2.98 5.32 7.95
CA ILE A 62 -1.78 4.71 8.56
C ILE A 62 -0.52 5.07 7.74
N TRP A 63 -0.66 5.37 6.46
CA TRP A 63 0.46 5.68 5.56
C TRP A 63 1.52 6.65 6.13
N PRO A 64 1.17 7.80 6.74
CA PRO A 64 2.16 8.69 7.35
C PRO A 64 2.97 8.04 8.47
N GLU A 65 2.38 7.12 9.24
CA GLU A 65 3.07 6.36 10.29
C GLU A 65 4.11 5.39 9.70
N LEU A 66 3.82 4.79 8.55
CA LEU A 66 4.74 3.90 7.85
C LEU A 66 5.95 4.64 7.26
N LEU A 67 5.85 5.96 7.11
CA LEU A 67 6.93 6.82 6.62
C LEU A 67 7.76 7.45 7.75
N LYS A 68 7.37 7.28 9.01
CA LYS A 68 8.15 7.77 10.14
C LYS A 68 9.48 7.00 10.27
N PRO A 69 10.54 7.64 10.78
CA PRO A 69 11.80 6.98 11.08
C PRO A 69 11.69 5.95 12.20
#